data_AF-A0A963XCZ1-F1
#
_entry.id   AF-A0A963XCZ1-F1
#
_cell.length_a   1.000
_cell.length_b   1.000
_cell.length_c   1.000
_cell.angle_alpha   90.00
_cell.angle_beta   90.00
_cell.angle_gamma   90.00
#
_symmetry.space_group_name_H-M   'P 1'
#
loop_
_entity.id
_entity.type
_entity.pdbx_description
1 polymer ?
#
loop_
_entity_poly.entity_id
_entity_poly.type
_entity_poly.pdbx_seq_one_letter_code
_entity_poly.pdbx_strand_id
1 'polypeptide(L)'
;MTKLYPTTVEARRRKALKPEDIDKVGAAIWTLTKELWVLKDRQAVTEAVLKKRGIDIGEEVDRFIPDGELEAKLSADRQALIKKITQDLTGEYEPLA
;
A
#
# COMPACT_ATOMS: atom_id res chain seq x y z
N MET A 1 1.98 12.52 -43.24
CA MET A 1 3.04 12.09 -42.30
C MET A 1 2.83 12.81 -40.97
N THR A 2 2.30 12.10 -39.96
CA THR A 2 2.06 12.66 -38.63
C THR A 2 3.39 12.76 -37.89
N LYS A 3 3.86 13.98 -37.62
CA LYS A 3 5.10 14.23 -36.88
C LYS A 3 4.85 13.88 -35.41
N LEU A 4 5.30 12.70 -34.99
CA LEU A 4 5.38 12.34 -33.58
C LEU A 4 6.55 13.15 -32.99
N TYR A 5 6.25 14.11 -32.13
CA TYR A 5 7.27 14.76 -31.32
C TYR A 5 7.69 13.76 -30.24
N PRO A 6 8.99 13.44 -30.11
CA PRO A 6 9.44 12.61 -29.00
C PRO A 6 9.12 13.38 -27.72
N THR A 7 8.34 12.78 -26.83
CA THR A 7 8.09 13.33 -25.50
C THR A 7 9.39 13.21 -24.72
N THR A 8 10.20 14.28 -24.70
CA THR A 8 11.35 14.41 -23.81
C THR A 8 10.87 14.72 -22.39
N VAL A 9 10.10 13.79 -21.80
CA VAL A 9 9.88 13.79 -20.36
C VAL A 9 11.13 13.20 -19.75
N GLU A 10 12.07 14.05 -19.33
CA GLU A 10 13.16 13.60 -18.48
C GLU A 10 12.55 12.96 -17.23
N ALA A 11 12.95 11.72 -16.94
CA ALA A 11 12.51 11.02 -15.75
C ALA A 11 12.82 11.89 -14.53
N ARG A 12 11.77 12.38 -13.85
CA ARG A 12 11.90 13.23 -12.66
C ARG A 12 12.65 12.43 -11.60
N ARG A 13 13.96 12.66 -11.47
CA ARG A 13 14.81 12.03 -10.44
C ARG A 13 14.18 12.31 -9.07
N ARG A 14 13.51 11.30 -8.50
CA ARG A 14 13.03 11.39 -7.13
C ARG A 14 14.25 11.45 -6.22
N LYS A 15 14.24 12.37 -5.26
CA LYS A 15 15.36 12.52 -4.32
C LYS A 15 15.35 11.31 -3.39
N ALA A 16 16.37 10.46 -3.50
CA ALA A 16 16.60 9.37 -2.55
C ALA A 16 16.81 9.93 -1.12
N LEU A 17 16.50 9.11 -0.12
CA LEU A 17 16.75 9.43 1.29
C LEU A 17 18.25 9.64 1.54
N LYS A 18 18.59 10.65 2.32
CA LYS A 18 19.97 10.93 2.75
C LYS A 18 20.14 10.63 4.24
N PRO A 19 21.38 10.48 4.74
CA PRO A 19 21.61 10.28 6.18
C PRO A 19 20.96 11.36 7.05
N GLU A 20 20.95 12.62 6.60
CA GLU A 20 20.27 13.73 7.30
C GLU A 20 18.74 13.64 7.36
N ASP A 21 18.12 12.70 6.63
CA ASP A 21 16.66 12.49 6.64
C ASP A 21 16.20 11.47 7.71
N ILE A 22 17.10 10.92 8.53
CA ILE A 22 16.78 9.85 9.50
C ILE A 22 15.64 10.22 10.46
N ASP A 23 15.61 11.47 10.94
CA ASP A 23 14.54 11.94 11.82
C ASP A 23 13.18 11.99 11.12
N LYS A 24 13.17 12.32 9.82
CA LYS A 24 11.95 12.32 9.00
C LYS A 24 11.43 10.91 8.77
N VAL A 25 12.34 9.94 8.60
CA VAL A 25 11.97 8.52 8.52
C VAL A 25 11.37 8.06 9.85
N GLY A 26 11.95 8.43 10.99
CA GLY A 26 11.38 8.16 12.31
C GLY A 26 9.97 8.73 12.47
N ALA A 27 9.75 9.98 12.06
CA ALA A 27 8.43 10.61 12.07
C ALA A 27 7.42 9.91 11.14
N ALA A 28 7.87 9.45 9.97
CA ALA A 28 7.04 8.70 9.03
C ALA A 28 6.63 7.34 9.58
N ILE A 29 7.56 6.60 10.21
CA ILE A 29 7.27 5.31 10.87
C ILE A 29 6.26 5.52 12.00
N TRP A 30 6.46 6.53 12.84
CA TRP A 30 5.53 6.85 13.93
C TRP A 30 4.12 7.15 13.41
N THR A 31 4.04 7.91 12.31
CA THR A 31 2.76 8.21 11.65
C THR A 31 2.12 6.94 11.08
N LEU A 32 2.90 6.09 10.40
CA LEU A 32 2.42 4.81 9.88
C LEU A 32 1.91 3.90 11.00
N THR A 33 2.60 3.81 12.13
CA THR A 33 2.15 3.03 13.29
C THR A 33 0.79 3.51 13.80
N LYS A 34 0.56 4.83 13.86
CA LYS A 34 -0.76 5.38 14.25
C LYS A 34 -1.84 4.99 13.25
N GLU A 35 -1.57 5.12 11.96
CA GLU A 35 -2.54 4.75 10.92
C GLU A 35 -2.85 3.25 10.93
N LEU A 36 -1.86 2.39 11.16
CA LEU A 36 -2.07 0.95 11.35
C LEU A 36 -2.97 0.67 12.55
N TRP A 37 -2.81 1.41 13.65
CA TRP A 37 -3.69 1.28 14.80
C TRP A 37 -5.13 1.72 14.48
N VAL A 38 -5.30 2.83 13.77
CA VAL A 38 -6.63 3.29 13.31
C VAL A 38 -7.29 2.24 12.43
N LEU A 39 -6.54 1.61 11.50
CA LEU A 39 -7.07 0.54 10.65
C LEU A 39 -7.52 -0.68 11.47
N LYS A 40 -6.70 -1.10 12.45
CA LYS A 40 -7.06 -2.17 13.39
C LYS A 40 -8.35 -1.85 14.15
N ASP A 41 -8.46 -0.65 14.71
CA ASP A 41 -9.65 -0.23 15.45
C ASP A 41 -10.89 -0.19 14.54
N ARG A 42 -10.75 0.31 13.31
CA ARG A 42 -11.83 0.30 12.32
C ARG A 42 -12.28 -1.11 11.94
N GLN A 43 -11.36 -2.05 11.82
CA GLN A 43 -11.68 -3.46 11.56
C GLN A 43 -12.49 -4.06 12.72
N ALA A 44 -12.03 -3.87 13.97
CA ALA A 44 -12.75 -4.33 15.17
C ALA A 44 -14.14 -3.69 15.31
N VAL A 45 -14.26 -2.39 15.01
CA VAL A 45 -15.56 -1.70 14.99
C VAL A 45 -16.47 -2.28 13.90
N THR A 46 -15.95 -2.61 12.72
CA THR A 46 -16.72 -3.18 11.62
C THR A 46 -17.29 -4.55 12.02
N GLU A 47 -16.47 -5.42 12.59
CA GLU A 47 -16.89 -6.72 13.13
C GLU A 47 -17.96 -6.56 14.22
N ALA A 48 -17.77 -5.62 15.16
CA ALA A 48 -18.74 -5.36 16.21
C ALA A 48 -20.08 -4.82 15.66
N VAL A 49 -20.07 -3.98 14.63
CA VAL A 49 -21.27 -3.47 13.98
C VAL A 49 -22.01 -4.58 13.22
N LEU A 50 -21.29 -5.47 12.52
CA LEU A 50 -21.87 -6.63 11.84
C LEU A 50 -22.50 -7.60 12.85
N LYS A 51 -21.80 -7.89 13.95
CA LYS A 51 -22.30 -8.75 15.03
C LYS A 51 -23.59 -8.19 15.64
N LYS A 52 -23.66 -6.88 15.88
CA LYS A 52 -24.90 -6.21 16.34
C LYS A 52 -26.06 -6.34 15.36
N ARG A 53 -25.79 -6.56 14.08
CA ARG A 53 -26.79 -6.80 13.03
C ARG A 53 -27.09 -8.29 12.80
N GLY A 54 -26.54 -9.16 13.65
CA GLY A 54 -26.73 -10.61 13.58
C GLY A 54 -25.77 -11.35 12.66
N ILE A 55 -24.71 -10.69 12.17
CA ILE A 55 -23.68 -11.30 11.32
C ILE A 55 -22.37 -11.39 12.14
N ASP A 56 -22.12 -12.53 12.76
CA ASP A 56 -20.92 -12.74 13.60
C ASP A 56 -19.79 -13.37 12.79
N ILE A 57 -18.85 -12.53 12.31
CA ILE A 57 -17.75 -12.94 11.43
C ILE A 57 -16.40 -13.05 12.14
N GLY A 58 -16.31 -12.78 13.44
CA GLY A 58 -15.01 -12.59 14.11
C GLY A 58 -14.08 -13.81 13.99
N GLU A 59 -14.57 -15.01 14.34
CA GLU A 59 -13.78 -16.24 14.19
C GLU A 59 -13.50 -16.59 12.72
N GLU A 60 -14.41 -16.23 11.81
CA GLU A 60 -14.25 -16.49 10.40
C GLU A 60 -13.13 -15.61 9.84
N VAL A 61 -13.09 -14.31 10.15
CA VAL A 61 -12.02 -13.38 9.73
C VAL A 61 -10.64 -13.90 10.14
N ASP A 62 -10.49 -14.42 11.35
CA ASP A 62 -9.20 -14.94 11.86
C ASP A 62 -8.74 -16.23 11.15
N ARG A 63 -9.69 -17.05 10.69
CA ARG A 63 -9.41 -18.37 10.11
C ARG A 63 -9.56 -18.41 8.59
N PHE A 64 -10.12 -17.37 8.00
CA PHE A 64 -10.47 -17.33 6.60
C PHE A 64 -9.21 -17.44 5.75
N ILE A 65 -9.23 -18.41 4.85
CA ILE A 65 -8.19 -18.60 3.84
C ILE A 65 -8.80 -18.16 2.51
N PRO A 66 -8.28 -17.09 1.88
CA PRO A 66 -8.73 -16.67 0.56
C PRO A 66 -8.67 -17.81 -0.46
N ASP A 67 -9.66 -17.87 -1.33
CA ASP A 67 -9.62 -18.77 -2.49
C ASP A 67 -8.67 -18.25 -3.57
N GLY A 68 -8.52 -19.00 -4.66
CA GLY A 68 -7.56 -18.66 -5.72
C GLY A 68 -7.81 -17.30 -6.38
N GLU A 69 -9.05 -16.86 -6.51
CA GLU A 69 -9.37 -15.57 -7.12
C GLU A 69 -9.05 -14.42 -6.16
N LEU A 70 -9.51 -14.52 -4.92
CA LEU A 70 -9.27 -13.49 -3.91
C LEU A 70 -7.79 -13.40 -3.55
N GLU A 71 -7.09 -14.53 -3.41
CA GLU A 71 -5.64 -14.56 -3.15
C GLU A 71 -4.86 -13.90 -4.30
N ALA A 72 -5.19 -14.21 -5.56
CA ALA A 72 -4.54 -13.59 -6.71
C ALA A 72 -4.71 -12.07 -6.70
N LYS A 73 -5.91 -11.59 -6.39
CA LYS A 73 -6.19 -10.14 -6.27
C LYS A 73 -5.39 -9.51 -5.14
N LEU A 74 -5.44 -10.08 -3.93
CA LEU A 74 -4.70 -9.56 -2.77
C LEU A 74 -3.18 -9.56 -3.01
N SER A 75 -2.66 -10.57 -3.69
CA SER A 75 -1.25 -10.67 -4.07
C SER A 75 -0.87 -9.59 -5.08
N ALA A 76 -1.69 -9.36 -6.12
CA ALA A 76 -1.45 -8.30 -7.11
C ALA A 76 -1.44 -6.91 -6.46
N ASP A 77 -2.42 -6.62 -5.60
CA ASP A 77 -2.50 -5.34 -4.87
C ASP A 77 -1.28 -5.14 -3.97
N ARG A 78 -0.84 -6.19 -3.26
CA ARG A 78 0.35 -6.16 -2.41
C ARG A 78 1.63 -5.93 -3.21
N GLN A 79 1.79 -6.61 -4.35
CA GLN A 79 2.95 -6.44 -5.23
C GLN A 79 2.99 -5.03 -5.83
N ALA A 80 1.85 -4.47 -6.23
CA ALA A 80 1.76 -3.11 -6.73
C ALA A 80 2.18 -2.09 -5.66
N LEU A 81 1.75 -2.28 -4.41
CA LEU A 81 2.16 -1.44 -3.29
C LEU A 81 3.67 -1.54 -3.01
N ILE A 82 4.20 -2.76 -2.91
CA ILE A 82 5.65 -2.99 -2.68
C ILE A 82 6.47 -2.36 -3.79
N LYS A 83 6.09 -2.59 -5.06
CA LYS A 83 6.78 -2.00 -6.21
C LYS A 83 6.80 -0.48 -6.11
N LYS A 84 5.65 0.15 -5.83
CA LYS A 84 5.56 1.61 -5.66
C LYS A 84 6.47 2.12 -4.54
N ILE A 85 6.44 1.49 -3.38
CA ILE A 85 7.28 1.87 -2.23
C ILE A 85 8.76 1.74 -2.59
N THR A 86 9.17 0.62 -3.20
CA THR A 86 10.56 0.40 -3.62
C THR A 86 11.01 1.46 -4.63
N GLN A 87 10.20 1.76 -5.65
CA GLN A 87 10.51 2.82 -6.63
C GLN A 87 10.59 4.22 -6.00
N ASP A 88 9.74 4.50 -4.99
CA ASP A 88 9.79 5.75 -4.23
C ASP A 88 11.09 5.84 -3.40
N LEU A 89 11.54 4.73 -2.82
CA LEU A 89 12.75 4.65 -1.98
C LEU A 89 14.05 4.69 -2.80
N THR A 90 14.15 3.93 -3.89
CA THR A 90 15.37 3.84 -4.71
C THR A 90 15.47 4.98 -5.71
N GLY A 91 14.35 5.62 -6.05
CA GLY A 91 14.27 6.61 -7.12
C GLY A 91 14.42 6.01 -8.53
N GLU A 92 14.44 4.67 -8.64
CA GLU A 92 14.47 3.93 -9.90
C GLU A 92 13.04 3.76 -10.41
N TYR A 93 12.77 4.21 -11.63
CA TYR A 93 11.46 4.07 -12.27
C TYR A 93 11.47 2.94 -13.28
N GLU A 94 10.66 1.91 -13.04
CA GLU A 94 10.22 1.00 -14.10
C GLU A 94 8.83 1.44 -14.58
N PRO A 95 8.63 1.72 -15.87
CA PRO A 95 7.32 2.07 -16.39
C PRO A 95 6.31 0.95 -16.16
N LEU A 96 5.07 1.36 -15.85
CA LEU A 96 3.91 0.46 -15.82
C LEU A 96 3.73 -0.12 -17.23
N ALA A 97 3.78 -1.45 -17.34
CA ALA A 97 3.45 -2.18 -18.56
C ALA A 97 1.93 -2.23 -18.76
#